data_AF-A0A6P9AY60-F1
#
_entry.id   AF-A0A6P9AY60-F1
#
_cell.length_a   1.000
_cell.length_b   1.000
_cell.length_c   1.000
_cell.angle_alpha   90.00
_cell.angle_beta   90.00
_cell.angle_gamma   90.00
#
_symmetry.space_group_name_H-M   'P 1'
#
loop_
_entity.id
_entity.type
_entity.pdbx_description
1 polymer ?
#
loop_
_entity_poly.entity_id
_entity_poly.type
_entity_poly.pdbx_seq_one_letter_code
_entity_poly.pdbx_strand_id
1 'polypeptide(L)'
;LFTKIFGIGVKIASQWYQEGLRTLTDLQLHQIKLNKEQQAGLLHYEDLNTPVELWEAEAISQVVRQVIEQILPGATVTLTGGFRRGKPCGHDVDLLISHPSEGEEMGLLPKVISILDRQGFLLYHSFHRSSFLSLEDEELWVSGGSSTMDHFERCLSIFHLGDPAGSRPGAAGVQKLGALVGSGTSSCPRKAVRVDLVVTPSSQFPFALLGWTGSRVSSTWVGSWV
;
A
#
# COMPACT_ATOMS: atom_id res chain seq x y z
N LEU A 1 -9.25 14.28 -13.74
CA LEU A 1 -8.10 13.73 -14.50
C LEU A 1 -6.84 13.65 -13.62
N PHE A 2 -6.27 14.77 -13.20
CA PHE A 2 -4.98 14.79 -12.47
C PHE A 2 -5.00 14.13 -11.08
N THR A 3 -6.10 14.25 -10.32
CA THR A 3 -6.25 13.59 -9.01
C THR A 3 -6.30 12.06 -9.07
N LYS A 4 -6.43 11.49 -10.28
CA LYS A 4 -6.33 10.04 -10.51
C LYS A 4 -4.88 9.56 -10.65
N ILE A 5 -3.92 10.47 -10.73
CA ILE A 5 -2.49 10.15 -10.70
C ILE A 5 -2.11 9.96 -9.24
N PHE A 6 -1.54 8.79 -8.91
CA PHE A 6 -1.02 8.55 -7.57
C PHE A 6 0.04 9.61 -7.20
N GLY A 7 -0.03 10.14 -5.97
CA GLY A 7 0.79 11.27 -5.51
C GLY A 7 0.28 12.67 -5.87
N ILE A 8 -0.88 12.79 -6.54
CA ILE A 8 -1.50 14.08 -6.88
C ILE A 8 -2.82 14.29 -6.12
N GLY A 9 -2.76 15.17 -5.12
CA GLY A 9 -3.94 15.63 -4.38
C GLY A 9 -4.68 16.79 -5.07
N VAL A 10 -5.85 17.16 -4.50
CA VAL A 10 -6.72 18.24 -5.01
C VAL A 10 -5.99 19.57 -5.16
N LYS A 11 -5.09 19.90 -4.23
CA LYS A 11 -4.31 21.15 -4.25
C LYS A 11 -3.45 21.26 -5.52
N ILE A 12 -2.65 20.24 -5.81
CA ILE A 12 -1.76 20.22 -6.99
C ILE A 12 -2.61 20.18 -8.26
N ALA A 13 -3.65 19.34 -8.30
CA ALA A 13 -4.54 19.25 -9.45
C ALA A 13 -5.25 20.57 -9.76
N SER A 14 -5.69 21.31 -8.72
CA SER A 14 -6.32 22.62 -8.86
C SER A 14 -5.33 23.65 -9.41
N GLN A 15 -4.10 23.66 -8.89
CA GLN A 15 -3.04 24.53 -9.38
C GLN A 15 -2.77 24.29 -10.88
N TRP A 16 -2.54 23.04 -11.30
CA TRP A 16 -2.32 22.72 -12.71
C TRP A 16 -3.51 23.12 -13.59
N TYR A 17 -4.73 22.96 -13.08
CA TYR A 17 -5.92 23.40 -13.80
C TYR A 17 -5.97 24.93 -13.97
N GLN A 18 -5.60 25.70 -12.94
CA GLN A 18 -5.49 27.16 -13.01
C GLN A 18 -4.39 27.60 -13.98
N GLU A 19 -3.30 26.85 -14.08
CA GLU A 19 -2.20 27.06 -15.04
C GLU A 19 -2.58 26.66 -16.49
N GLY A 20 -3.81 26.20 -16.71
CA GLY A 20 -4.33 25.90 -18.05
C GLY A 20 -4.16 24.46 -18.51
N LEU A 21 -3.57 23.57 -17.70
CA LEU A 21 -3.40 22.16 -18.05
C LEU A 21 -4.74 21.42 -18.02
N ARG A 22 -5.00 20.58 -19.02
CA ARG A 22 -6.25 19.84 -19.23
C ARG A 22 -6.03 18.36 -19.51
N THR A 23 -4.86 17.97 -19.99
CA THR A 23 -4.52 16.59 -20.38
C THR A 23 -3.28 16.06 -19.66
N LEU A 24 -3.09 14.73 -19.63
CA LEU A 24 -1.85 14.14 -19.11
C LEU A 24 -0.64 14.51 -19.97
N THR A 25 -0.84 14.66 -21.29
CA THR A 25 0.18 15.11 -22.23
C THR A 25 0.68 16.51 -21.91
N ASP A 26 -0.19 17.37 -21.37
CA ASP A 26 0.20 18.73 -20.99
C ASP A 26 1.28 18.74 -19.91
N LEU A 27 1.35 17.72 -19.05
CA LEU A 27 2.40 17.59 -18.03
C LEU A 27 3.78 17.46 -18.67
N GLN A 28 3.87 16.73 -19.79
CA GLN A 28 5.11 16.58 -20.56
C GLN A 28 5.40 17.84 -21.37
N LEU A 29 4.41 18.38 -22.06
CA LEU A 29 4.55 19.57 -22.91
C LEU A 29 5.00 20.81 -22.11
N HIS A 30 4.46 20.99 -20.91
CA HIS A 30 4.81 22.08 -20.01
C HIS A 30 5.99 21.74 -19.07
N GLN A 31 6.63 20.57 -19.25
CA GLN A 31 7.79 20.12 -18.47
C GLN A 31 7.56 20.18 -16.95
N ILE A 32 6.37 19.78 -16.50
CA ILE A 32 6.02 19.78 -15.08
C ILE A 32 6.98 18.87 -14.31
N LYS A 33 7.61 19.42 -13.27
CA LYS A 33 8.54 18.68 -12.42
C LYS A 33 7.78 17.80 -11.42
N LEU A 34 7.63 16.53 -11.77
CA LEU A 34 7.01 15.51 -10.91
C LEU A 34 8.03 14.93 -9.92
N ASN A 35 7.60 14.67 -8.69
CA ASN A 35 8.39 13.90 -7.71
C ASN A 35 8.37 12.39 -8.05
N LYS A 36 9.15 11.56 -7.36
CA LYS A 36 9.23 10.10 -7.65
C LYS A 36 7.89 9.38 -7.54
N GLU A 37 7.06 9.74 -6.56
CA GLU A 37 5.73 9.17 -6.36
C GLU A 37 4.81 9.48 -7.55
N GLN A 38 4.80 10.74 -7.97
CA GLN A 38 3.99 11.23 -9.07
C GLN A 38 4.46 10.68 -10.42
N GLN A 39 5.77 10.50 -10.59
CA GLN A 39 6.34 9.83 -11.77
C GLN A 39 5.86 8.39 -11.85
N ALA A 40 5.92 7.63 -10.75
CA ALA A 40 5.44 6.25 -10.71
C ALA A 40 3.91 6.19 -10.92
N GLY A 41 3.17 7.12 -10.33
CA GLY A 41 1.72 7.24 -10.52
C GLY A 41 1.31 7.56 -11.95
N LEU A 42 2.11 8.35 -12.68
CA LEU A 42 1.89 8.64 -14.09
C LEU A 42 2.30 7.46 -14.98
N LEU A 43 3.43 6.81 -14.66
CA LEU A 43 3.93 5.65 -15.39
C LEU A 43 2.96 4.48 -15.39
N HIS A 44 2.29 4.24 -14.26
CA HIS A 44 1.33 3.14 -14.08
C HIS A 44 -0.13 3.61 -14.07
N TYR A 45 -0.42 4.77 -14.67
CA TYR A 45 -1.72 5.44 -14.56
C TYR A 45 -2.92 4.54 -14.92
N GLU A 46 -2.85 3.82 -16.04
CA GLU A 46 -3.96 2.98 -16.52
C GLU A 46 -4.25 1.82 -15.56
N ASP A 47 -3.21 1.09 -15.14
CA ASP A 47 -3.32 -0.03 -14.21
C ASP A 47 -3.86 0.43 -12.85
N LEU A 48 -3.31 1.53 -12.31
CA LEU A 48 -3.73 2.08 -11.01
C LEU A 48 -5.16 2.64 -11.02
N ASN A 49 -5.71 2.94 -12.20
CA ASN A 49 -7.11 3.36 -12.36
C ASN A 49 -8.05 2.20 -12.70
N THR A 50 -7.50 1.00 -12.92
CA THR A 50 -8.27 -0.23 -13.10
C THR A 50 -8.63 -0.82 -11.74
N PRO A 51 -9.91 -1.14 -11.46
CA PRO A 51 -10.31 -1.71 -10.17
C PRO A 51 -9.49 -2.95 -9.81
N VAL A 52 -9.08 -3.04 -8.54
CA VAL A 52 -8.45 -4.22 -7.96
C VAL A 52 -9.54 -5.20 -7.56
N GLU A 53 -9.47 -6.45 -7.99
CA GLU A 53 -10.42 -7.51 -7.62
C GLU A 53 -9.99 -8.20 -6.31
N LEU A 54 -10.94 -8.82 -5.60
CA LEU A 54 -10.65 -9.48 -4.32
C LEU A 54 -9.55 -10.54 -4.44
N TRP A 55 -9.55 -11.36 -5.50
CA TRP A 55 -8.53 -12.39 -5.69
C TRP A 55 -7.12 -11.79 -5.90
N GLU A 56 -7.02 -10.60 -6.53
CA GLU A 56 -5.76 -9.88 -6.69
C GLU A 56 -5.24 -9.40 -5.33
N ALA A 57 -6.13 -8.86 -4.50
CA ALA A 57 -5.81 -8.44 -3.14
C ALA A 57 -5.38 -9.62 -2.25
N GLU A 58 -6.07 -10.77 -2.37
CA GLU A 58 -5.71 -12.00 -1.66
C GLU A 58 -4.36 -12.55 -2.11
N ALA A 59 -4.07 -12.56 -3.42
CA ALA A 59 -2.77 -12.99 -3.95
C ALA A 59 -1.63 -12.12 -3.41
N ILE A 60 -1.79 -10.79 -3.41
CA ILE A 60 -0.82 -9.85 -2.81
C ILE A 60 -0.66 -10.12 -1.31
N SER A 61 -1.76 -10.30 -0.58
CA SER A 61 -1.73 -10.63 0.85
C SER A 61 -0.95 -11.91 1.15
N GLN A 62 -1.09 -12.94 0.31
CA GLN A 62 -0.35 -14.19 0.44
C GLN A 62 1.16 -14.00 0.24
N VAL A 63 1.58 -13.24 -0.78
CA VAL A 63 3.00 -12.93 -1.02
C VAL A 63 3.59 -12.21 0.19
N VAL A 64 2.91 -11.17 0.69
CA VAL A 64 3.36 -10.40 1.86
C VAL A 64 3.43 -11.28 3.11
N ARG A 65 2.43 -12.15 3.33
CA ARG A 65 2.42 -13.12 4.44
C ARG A 65 3.59 -14.08 4.38
N GLN A 66 3.91 -14.63 3.20
CA GLN A 66 5.05 -15.54 3.04
C GLN A 66 6.38 -14.87 3.35
N VAL A 67 6.57 -13.62 2.93
CA VAL A 67 7.77 -12.83 3.24
C VAL A 67 7.86 -12.56 4.74
N ILE A 68 6.75 -12.17 5.37
CA ILE A 68 6.71 -11.89 6.80
C ILE A 68 7.00 -13.14 7.63
N GLU A 69 6.41 -14.29 7.29
CA GLU A 69 6.63 -15.56 8.00
C GLU A 69 8.09 -16.00 7.97
N GLN A 70 8.83 -15.68 6.90
CA GLN A 70 10.27 -15.94 6.80
C GLN A 70 11.11 -15.05 7.72
N ILE A 71 10.65 -13.83 8.01
CA ILE A 71 11.38 -12.84 8.81
C ILE A 71 11.02 -12.95 10.30
N LEU A 72 9.73 -13.05 10.60
CA LEU A 72 9.16 -13.04 11.95
C LEU A 72 7.99 -14.03 12.02
N PRO A 73 8.27 -15.33 12.26
CA PRO A 73 7.24 -16.35 12.43
C PRO A 73 6.25 -15.96 13.53
N GLY A 74 4.96 -16.18 13.28
CA GLY A 74 3.89 -15.81 14.21
C GLY A 74 3.37 -14.38 14.07
N ALA A 75 3.99 -13.54 13.24
CA ALA A 75 3.40 -12.28 12.83
C ALA A 75 2.15 -12.50 11.96
N THR A 76 1.20 -11.58 12.06
CA THR A 76 -0.09 -11.64 11.39
C THR A 76 -0.18 -10.59 10.29
N VAL A 77 -0.87 -10.95 9.20
CA VAL A 77 -1.17 -10.04 8.08
C VAL A 77 -2.68 -10.06 7.84
N THR A 78 -3.32 -8.93 8.10
CA THR A 78 -4.77 -8.74 8.00
C THR A 78 -5.09 -7.83 6.82
N LEU A 79 -5.89 -8.32 5.88
CA LEU A 79 -6.49 -7.48 4.83
C LEU A 79 -7.52 -6.55 5.46
N THR A 80 -7.37 -5.24 5.26
CA THR A 80 -8.23 -4.20 5.82
C THR A 80 -8.98 -3.44 4.72
N GLY A 81 -9.30 -2.16 4.93
CA GLY A 81 -9.85 -1.29 3.91
C GLY A 81 -11.19 -1.75 3.35
N GLY A 82 -11.40 -1.44 2.07
CA GLY A 82 -12.64 -1.76 1.35
C GLY A 82 -12.93 -3.27 1.28
N PHE A 83 -11.90 -4.08 1.08
CA PHE A 83 -12.04 -5.52 0.96
C PHE A 83 -12.51 -6.16 2.26
N ARG A 84 -12.00 -5.71 3.41
CA ARG A 84 -12.49 -6.18 4.72
C ARG A 84 -13.97 -5.86 4.98
N ARG A 85 -14.49 -4.79 4.36
CA ARG A 85 -15.92 -4.44 4.39
C ARG A 85 -16.77 -5.22 3.38
N GLY A 86 -16.20 -6.22 2.71
CA GLY A 86 -16.91 -7.08 1.75
C GLY A 86 -17.03 -6.50 0.34
N LYS A 87 -16.25 -5.46 -0.02
CA LYS A 87 -16.26 -4.98 -1.40
C LYS A 87 -15.62 -6.02 -2.33
N PRO A 88 -16.25 -6.39 -3.46
CA PRO A 88 -15.66 -7.31 -4.43
C PRO A 88 -14.50 -6.67 -5.21
N CYS A 89 -14.47 -5.32 -5.26
CA CYS A 89 -13.42 -4.54 -5.89
C CYS A 89 -13.04 -3.27 -5.10
N GLY A 90 -11.77 -2.88 -5.24
CA GLY A 90 -11.14 -1.75 -4.55
C GLY A 90 -10.27 -0.90 -5.48
N HIS A 91 -9.71 0.18 -4.94
CA HIS A 91 -8.70 1.00 -5.65
C HIS A 91 -7.27 0.58 -5.30
N ASP A 92 -7.10 0.02 -4.10
CA ASP A 92 -5.85 -0.32 -3.46
C ASP A 92 -6.07 -1.49 -2.48
N VAL A 93 -4.96 -2.06 -2.03
CA VAL A 93 -4.91 -3.14 -1.03
C VAL A 93 -4.27 -2.62 0.25
N ASP A 94 -5.04 -2.56 1.33
CA ASP A 94 -4.55 -2.14 2.65
C ASP A 94 -4.24 -3.36 3.53
N LEU A 95 -2.98 -3.53 3.93
CA LEU A 95 -2.54 -4.64 4.78
C LEU A 95 -2.05 -4.13 6.14
N LEU A 96 -2.69 -4.60 7.20
CA LEU A 96 -2.28 -4.35 8.58
C LEU A 96 -1.48 -5.54 9.12
N ILE A 97 -0.30 -5.25 9.64
CA ILE A 97 0.69 -6.21 10.11
C ILE A 97 0.91 -5.99 11.61
N SER A 98 0.95 -7.06 12.39
CA SER A 98 1.22 -7.01 13.83
C SER A 98 1.77 -8.35 14.32
N HIS A 99 2.37 -8.37 15.50
CA HIS A 99 2.85 -9.58 16.16
C HIS A 99 2.16 -9.74 17.53
N PRO A 100 1.81 -10.96 17.98
CA PRO A 100 1.12 -11.16 19.26
C PRO A 100 1.95 -10.75 20.48
N SER A 101 3.28 -10.78 20.39
CA SER A 101 4.19 -10.26 21.41
C SER A 101 4.58 -8.82 21.07
N GLU A 102 4.27 -7.90 21.98
CA GLU A 102 4.54 -6.46 21.85
C GLU A 102 6.02 -6.18 21.54
N GLY A 103 6.27 -5.35 20.53
CA GLY A 103 7.61 -4.86 20.19
C GLY A 103 8.40 -5.75 19.23
N GLU A 104 7.99 -7.00 19.03
CA GLU A 104 8.62 -7.90 18.05
C GLU A 104 8.40 -7.43 16.61
N GLU A 105 7.34 -6.68 16.34
CA GLU A 105 7.07 -6.09 15.02
C GLU A 105 8.00 -4.93 14.66
N MET A 106 8.77 -4.41 15.62
CA MET A 106 9.60 -3.22 15.43
C MET A 106 10.72 -3.46 14.40
N GLY A 107 10.77 -2.59 13.39
CA GLY A 107 11.76 -2.70 12.30
C GLY A 107 11.50 -3.86 11.34
N LEU A 108 10.30 -4.46 11.38
CA LEU A 108 9.87 -5.48 10.43
C LEU A 108 9.72 -4.92 9.02
N LEU A 109 9.08 -3.75 8.86
CA LEU A 109 8.68 -3.27 7.52
C LEU A 109 9.87 -2.99 6.59
N PRO A 110 10.99 -2.38 7.02
CA PRO A 110 12.16 -2.22 6.17
C PRO A 110 12.72 -3.55 5.64
N LYS A 111 12.69 -4.61 6.46
CA LYS A 111 13.13 -5.96 6.06
C LYS A 111 12.20 -6.54 5.00
N VAL A 112 10.89 -6.42 5.22
CA VAL A 112 9.84 -6.85 4.27
C VAL A 112 9.96 -6.13 2.94
N ILE A 113 10.05 -4.79 2.94
CA ILE A 113 10.25 -3.98 1.74
C ILE A 113 11.50 -4.44 0.99
N SER A 114 12.62 -4.64 1.69
CA SER A 114 13.88 -5.05 1.07
C SER A 114 13.78 -6.41 0.37
N ILE A 115 13.03 -7.37 0.94
CA ILE A 115 12.81 -8.68 0.30
C ILE A 115 11.89 -8.55 -0.92
N LEU A 116 10.76 -7.85 -0.77
CA LEU A 116 9.79 -7.67 -1.85
C LEU A 116 10.40 -6.93 -3.06
N ASP A 117 11.22 -5.90 -2.80
CA ASP A 117 11.96 -5.15 -3.82
C ASP A 117 12.97 -6.05 -4.55
N ARG A 118 13.80 -6.80 -3.80
CA ARG A 118 14.76 -7.75 -4.39
C ARG A 118 14.09 -8.86 -5.22
N GLN A 119 12.88 -9.26 -4.85
CA GLN A 119 12.10 -10.27 -5.58
C GLN A 119 11.37 -9.67 -6.80
N GLY A 120 11.44 -8.35 -7.01
CA GLY A 120 10.82 -7.67 -8.16
C GLY A 120 9.32 -7.46 -8.01
N PHE A 121 8.78 -7.53 -6.79
CA PHE A 121 7.37 -7.27 -6.53
C PHE A 121 7.04 -5.78 -6.44
N LEU A 122 8.02 -4.90 -6.14
CA LEU A 122 7.79 -3.47 -5.96
C LEU A 122 8.24 -2.68 -7.21
N LEU A 123 7.30 -1.92 -7.78
CA LEU A 123 7.57 -0.93 -8.84
C LEU A 123 7.88 0.45 -8.25
N TYR A 124 7.33 0.72 -7.05
CA TYR A 124 7.56 1.92 -6.27
C TYR A 124 7.31 1.61 -4.79
N HIS A 125 8.07 2.24 -3.90
CA HIS A 125 7.78 2.24 -2.48
C HIS A 125 8.28 3.51 -1.80
N SER A 126 7.55 3.98 -0.79
CA SER A 126 7.94 5.06 0.11
C SER A 126 7.74 4.60 1.54
N PHE A 127 8.80 4.61 2.33
CA PHE A 127 8.79 4.19 3.72
C PHE A 127 8.61 5.39 4.64
N HIS A 128 7.68 5.28 5.58
CA HIS A 128 7.44 6.26 6.62
C HIS A 128 7.61 5.59 7.98
N ARG A 129 8.57 6.09 8.76
CA ARG A 129 8.87 5.57 10.10
C ARG A 129 7.73 5.90 11.06
N SER A 130 7.55 5.05 12.07
CA SER A 130 6.66 5.37 13.19
C SER A 130 7.07 6.69 13.85
N SER A 131 6.10 7.57 14.11
CA SER A 131 6.29 8.81 14.88
C SER A 131 5.87 8.68 16.35
N PHE A 132 5.40 7.51 16.80
CA PHE A 132 5.12 7.27 18.22
C PHE A 132 6.37 7.31 19.11
N LEU A 133 7.56 7.09 18.54
CA LEU A 133 8.83 7.08 19.29
C LEU A 133 9.30 8.49 19.72
N SER A 134 8.64 9.57 19.28
CA SER A 134 8.95 10.94 19.73
C SER A 134 8.04 11.44 20.86
N LEU A 135 7.26 10.56 21.50
CA LEU A 135 6.34 10.89 22.60
C LEU A 135 7.03 11.05 23.97
N GLU A 136 8.21 11.66 24.00
CA GLU A 136 8.65 12.37 25.22
C GLU A 136 8.06 13.81 25.26
N ASP A 137 7.46 14.28 24.17
CA ASP A 137 6.76 15.56 24.09
C ASP A 137 5.23 15.37 24.12
N GLU A 138 4.62 15.53 25.31
CA GLU A 138 3.17 15.44 25.59
C GLU A 138 2.28 16.42 24.78
N GLU A 139 2.85 17.33 23.96
CA GLU A 139 2.10 18.45 23.36
C GLU A 139 1.47 18.18 21.97
N LEU A 140 1.74 17.03 21.32
CA LEU A 140 1.32 16.82 19.92
C LEU A 140 -0.12 16.31 19.71
N TRP A 141 -0.85 15.96 20.77
CA TRP A 141 -2.25 15.49 20.68
C TRP A 141 -3.24 16.58 20.19
N VAL A 142 -2.80 17.85 20.10
CA VAL A 142 -3.67 19.01 19.81
C VAL A 142 -3.62 19.48 18.35
N SER A 143 -2.76 18.90 17.49
CA SER A 143 -2.66 19.33 16.10
C SER A 143 -3.67 18.62 15.19
N GLY A 144 -4.90 19.17 15.12
CA GLY A 144 -6.06 18.65 14.40
C GLY A 144 -5.97 18.56 12.87
N GLY A 145 -4.99 17.82 12.34
CA GLY A 145 -4.84 17.59 10.89
C GLY A 145 -4.26 16.24 10.46
N SER A 146 -3.62 15.49 11.35
CA SER A 146 -3.10 14.14 11.07
C SER A 146 -3.98 13.10 11.76
N SER A 147 -4.40 12.05 11.06
CA SER A 147 -5.12 10.96 11.72
C SER A 147 -4.16 10.26 12.68
N THR A 148 -4.63 9.82 13.86
CA THR A 148 -3.83 9.00 14.79
C THR A 148 -3.21 7.77 14.10
N MET A 149 -3.82 7.30 13.01
CA MET A 149 -3.37 6.19 12.18
C MET A 149 -2.11 6.49 11.34
N ASP A 150 -1.79 7.77 11.11
CA ASP A 150 -0.64 8.18 10.32
C ASP A 150 0.69 8.05 11.07
N HIS A 151 0.62 7.81 12.39
CA HIS A 151 1.79 7.67 13.25
C HIS A 151 2.44 6.29 13.19
N PHE A 152 1.75 5.27 12.66
CA PHE A 152 2.30 3.93 12.51
C PHE A 152 3.40 3.88 11.45
N GLU A 153 4.29 2.89 11.58
CA GLU A 153 5.25 2.56 10.54
C GLU A 153 4.49 2.06 9.31
N ARG A 154 4.75 2.66 8.14
CA ARG A 154 3.98 2.36 6.93
C ARG A 154 4.81 2.45 5.66
N CYS A 155 4.31 1.78 4.63
CA CYS A 155 4.86 1.83 3.29
C CYS A 155 3.75 2.03 2.28
N LEU A 156 3.81 3.14 1.55
CA LEU A 156 2.97 3.38 0.37
C LEU A 156 3.70 2.82 -0.84
N SER A 157 3.06 1.93 -1.59
CA SER A 157 3.76 1.20 -2.64
C SER A 157 2.90 0.90 -3.86
N ILE A 158 3.57 0.57 -4.96
CA ILE A 158 2.98 0.01 -6.17
C ILE A 158 3.60 -1.36 -6.36
N PHE A 159 2.77 -2.40 -6.28
CA PHE A 159 3.14 -3.78 -6.55
C PHE A 159 2.99 -4.11 -8.03
N HIS A 160 3.85 -4.99 -8.53
CA HIS A 160 3.68 -5.69 -9.79
C HIS A 160 2.99 -7.03 -9.53
N LEU A 161 1.74 -7.17 -10.00
CA LEU A 161 0.99 -8.42 -9.98
C LEU A 161 1.16 -9.13 -11.32
N GLY A 162 1.87 -10.25 -11.30
CA GLY A 162 2.25 -11.04 -12.47
C GLY A 162 3.51 -11.84 -12.20
N ASP A 163 3.85 -12.81 -13.05
CA ASP A 163 5.08 -13.59 -12.86
C ASP A 163 6.31 -12.67 -13.05
N PRO A 164 7.14 -12.45 -12.00
CA PRO A 164 8.38 -11.69 -12.14
C PRO A 164 9.38 -12.42 -13.06
N ALA A 165 9.18 -13.71 -13.34
CA ALA A 165 10.05 -14.52 -14.19
C ALA A 165 9.82 -14.28 -15.69
N GLY A 166 10.10 -13.05 -16.13
CA GLY A 166 10.28 -12.70 -17.53
C GLY A 166 11.72 -12.65 -17.99
N SER A 167 12.69 -13.37 -17.37
CA SER A 167 14.06 -13.60 -17.90
C SER A 167 14.86 -14.62 -17.07
N ARG A 168 15.32 -15.68 -17.75
CA ARG A 168 16.28 -16.77 -17.41
C ARG A 168 15.74 -18.05 -16.73
N PRO A 169 15.93 -19.23 -17.36
CA PRO A 169 15.76 -20.52 -16.70
C PRO A 169 17.02 -20.84 -15.89
N GLY A 170 16.92 -20.82 -14.55
CA GLY A 170 18.01 -21.27 -13.69
C GLY A 170 18.10 -20.55 -12.34
N ALA A 171 17.07 -20.63 -11.51
CA ALA A 171 17.23 -20.45 -10.07
C ALA A 171 16.08 -21.18 -9.37
N ALA A 172 16.42 -22.24 -8.64
CA ALA A 172 15.47 -23.03 -7.86
C ALA A 172 15.05 -22.26 -6.60
N GLY A 173 13.76 -22.30 -6.27
CA GLY A 173 13.30 -22.08 -4.89
C GLY A 173 12.46 -20.83 -4.60
N VAL A 174 11.42 -20.53 -5.37
CA VAL A 174 10.24 -19.80 -4.86
C VAL A 174 9.00 -20.44 -5.49
N GLN A 175 8.04 -20.86 -4.65
CA GLN A 175 6.80 -21.49 -5.14
C GLN A 175 6.03 -20.48 -5.99
N LYS A 176 5.75 -20.89 -7.23
CA LYS A 176 5.03 -20.11 -8.25
C LYS A 176 3.67 -19.65 -7.72
N LEU A 177 3.38 -18.36 -7.92
CA LEU A 177 2.06 -17.74 -7.75
C LEU A 177 0.95 -18.46 -8.57
N GLY A 178 1.31 -19.30 -9.54
CA GLY A 178 0.40 -20.04 -10.42
C GLY A 178 0.02 -21.47 -10.00
N ALA A 179 0.43 -21.97 -8.82
CA ALA A 179 0.15 -23.36 -8.43
C ALA A 179 -1.20 -23.59 -7.71
N LEU A 180 -1.94 -22.53 -7.36
CA LEU A 180 -3.21 -22.62 -6.62
C LEU A 180 -4.46 -22.42 -7.50
N VAL A 181 -4.31 -22.12 -8.79
CA VAL A 181 -5.45 -21.94 -9.71
C VAL A 181 -5.39 -23.02 -10.77
N GLY A 182 -6.43 -23.84 -10.83
CA GLY A 182 -6.53 -24.99 -11.71
C GLY A 182 -6.24 -24.67 -13.17
N SER A 183 -5.75 -25.69 -13.87
CA SER A 183 -5.45 -25.76 -15.30
C SER A 183 -6.35 -24.88 -16.19
N GLY A 184 -5.89 -23.67 -16.46
CA GLY A 184 -6.41 -22.76 -17.45
C GLY A 184 -5.30 -21.81 -17.85
N THR A 185 -4.81 -21.92 -19.08
CA THR A 185 -3.79 -21.02 -19.63
C THR A 185 -4.39 -19.64 -19.83
N SER A 186 -4.42 -18.83 -18.79
CA SER A 186 -4.53 -17.38 -18.87
C SER A 186 -3.35 -16.81 -18.08
N SER A 187 -2.30 -16.38 -18.78
CA SER A 187 -1.29 -15.55 -18.14
C SER A 187 -2.01 -14.36 -17.53
N CYS A 188 -2.04 -14.23 -16.20
CA CYS A 188 -2.58 -13.03 -15.58
C CYS A 188 -1.84 -11.83 -16.19
N PRO A 189 -2.56 -10.87 -16.78
CA PRO A 189 -1.91 -9.69 -17.33
C PRO A 189 -1.10 -9.03 -16.22
N ARG A 190 0.13 -8.63 -16.55
CA ARG A 190 0.95 -7.82 -15.64
C ARG A 190 0.16 -6.57 -15.29
N LYS A 191 -0.07 -6.35 -14.00
CA LYS A 191 -0.86 -5.22 -13.50
C LYS A 191 -0.15 -4.54 -12.34
N ALA A 192 -0.02 -3.22 -12.40
CA ALA A 192 0.40 -2.44 -11.25
C ALA A 192 -0.76 -2.23 -10.26
N VAL A 193 -0.54 -2.52 -8.99
CA VAL A 193 -1.55 -2.41 -7.92
C VAL A 193 -1.03 -1.57 -6.78
N ARG A 194 -1.79 -0.58 -6.31
CA ARG A 194 -1.43 0.15 -5.08
C ARG A 194 -1.61 -0.74 -3.86
N VAL A 195 -0.59 -0.75 -3.00
CA VAL A 195 -0.62 -1.51 -1.74
C VAL A 195 -0.06 -0.63 -0.63
N ASP A 196 -0.84 -0.49 0.43
CA ASP A 196 -0.45 0.24 1.63
C ASP A 196 -0.19 -0.79 2.75
N LEU A 197 1.07 -0.87 3.19
CA LEU A 197 1.50 -1.76 4.28
C LEU A 197 1.63 -0.95 5.57
N VAL A 198 1.06 -1.43 6.65
CA VAL A 198 1.07 -0.74 7.95
C VAL A 198 1.44 -1.72 9.04
N VAL A 199 2.42 -1.37 9.87
CA VAL A 199 2.82 -2.16 11.04
C VAL A 199 2.31 -1.47 12.31
N THR A 200 1.66 -2.24 13.17
CA THR A 200 1.10 -1.74 14.45
C THR A 200 1.48 -2.68 15.60
N PRO A 201 1.80 -2.14 16.79
CA PRO A 201 2.02 -2.95 17.98
C PRO A 201 0.76 -3.72 18.39
N SER A 202 0.95 -4.84 19.09
CA SER A 202 -0.13 -5.73 19.53
C SER A 202 -1.19 -4.99 20.35
N SER A 203 -0.74 -4.08 21.21
CA SER A 203 -1.56 -3.26 22.09
C SER A 203 -2.48 -2.28 21.34
N GLN A 204 -2.05 -1.82 20.16
CA GLN A 204 -2.79 -0.85 19.34
C GLN A 204 -3.54 -1.49 18.17
N PHE A 205 -3.33 -2.79 17.91
CA PHE A 205 -3.90 -3.51 16.79
C PHE A 205 -5.43 -3.35 16.66
N PRO A 206 -6.25 -3.47 17.72
CA PRO A 206 -7.70 -3.28 17.58
C PRO A 206 -8.10 -1.88 17.08
N PHE A 207 -7.40 -0.84 17.52
CA PHE A 207 -7.65 0.55 17.12
C PHE A 207 -7.18 0.80 15.69
N ALA A 208 -5.99 0.31 15.34
CA ALA A 208 -5.48 0.35 13.98
C ALA A 208 -6.42 -0.40 13.03
N LEU A 209 -6.88 -1.59 13.41
CA LEU A 209 -7.80 -2.39 12.61
C LEU A 209 -9.12 -1.66 12.38
N LEU A 210 -9.71 -1.06 13.42
CA LEU A 210 -10.94 -0.26 13.28
C LEU A 210 -10.70 0.90 12.31
N GLY A 211 -9.59 1.60 12.48
CA GLY A 211 -9.19 2.74 11.67
C GLY A 211 -9.03 2.44 10.19
N TRP A 212 -8.18 1.47 9.89
CA TRP A 212 -7.83 1.05 8.53
C TRP A 212 -8.94 0.21 7.88
N THR A 213 -9.89 -0.34 8.65
CA THR A 213 -11.11 -0.90 8.06
C THR A 213 -12.00 0.18 7.46
N GLY A 214 -12.03 1.40 8.02
CA GLY A 214 -12.88 2.48 7.52
C GLY A 214 -14.39 2.19 7.64
N SER A 215 -15.26 2.86 6.90
CA SER A 215 -15.01 3.83 5.81
C SER A 215 -14.45 5.17 6.32
N ARG A 216 -13.87 6.01 5.43
CA ARG A 216 -13.45 7.39 5.78
C ARG A 216 -14.55 8.19 6.47
N VAL A 217 -15.82 7.95 6.12
CA VAL A 217 -16.96 8.55 6.80
C VAL A 217 -17.04 7.99 8.23
N SER A 218 -17.08 6.66 8.39
CA SER A 218 -17.18 5.99 9.69
C SER A 218 -16.02 6.29 10.64
N SER A 219 -14.78 6.37 10.16
CA SER A 219 -13.60 6.67 11.00
C SER A 219 -13.64 8.09 11.55
N THR A 220 -14.14 9.06 10.77
CA THR A 220 -14.38 10.43 11.24
C THR A 220 -15.45 10.49 12.31
N TRP A 221 -16.51 9.67 12.19
CA TRP A 221 -17.53 9.57 13.23
C TRP A 221 -16.96 9.02 14.52
N VAL A 222 -16.26 7.88 14.51
CA VAL A 222 -15.67 7.28 15.73
C VAL A 222 -14.71 8.23 16.44
N GLY A 223 -13.86 8.95 15.70
CA GLY A 223 -12.94 9.94 16.28
C GLY A 223 -13.62 11.19 16.87
N SER A 224 -14.93 11.38 16.64
CA SER A 224 -15.71 12.48 17.22
C SER A 224 -16.43 12.11 18.52
N TRP A 225 -16.37 10.85 18.96
CA TRP A 225 -17.05 10.34 20.17
C TRP A 225 -16.10 9.94 21.31
N VAL A 226 -14.77 10.06 21.11
CA VAL A 226 -13.74 9.79 22.12
C VAL A 226 -13.18 11.11 22.63
#